data_AF-A0A5U2F5L6-F1
#
_entry.id   AF-A0A5U2F5L6-F1
#
_cell.length_a   1.000
_cell.length_b   1.000
_cell.length_c   1.000
_cell.angle_alpha   90.00
_cell.angle_beta   90.00
_cell.angle_gamma   90.00
#
_symmetry.space_group_name_H-M   'P 1'
#
loop_
_entity.id
_entity.type
_entity.pdbx_description
1 polymer ?
#
loop_
_entity_poly.entity_id
_entity_poly.type
_entity_poly.pdbx_seq_one_letter_code
_entity_poly.pdbx_strand_id
1 'polypeptide(L)' 'MNSSLRNKIIAAMGGGAIAIAAAMLGGHDGLEGRRYVAYRDVAGVITVCDGYTGKDIVPG' A
#
# COMPACT_ATOMS: atom_id res chain seq x y z
N MET A 1 -10.92 7.59 -10.29
CA MET A 1 -10.10 6.36 -10.38
C MET A 1 -9.45 6.29 -11.75
N ASN A 2 -8.13 6.11 -11.81
CA ASN A 2 -7.41 5.83 -13.05
C ASN A 2 -7.85 4.46 -13.62
N SER A 3 -7.93 4.35 -14.95
CA SER A 3 -8.23 3.11 -15.67
C SER A 3 -7.28 1.97 -15.29
N SER A 4 -6.00 2.25 -14.99
CA SER A 4 -5.03 1.25 -14.52
C SER A 4 -5.47 0.58 -13.22
N LEU A 5 -5.83 1.38 -12.20
CA LEU A 5 -6.28 0.86 -10.90
C LEU A 5 -7.60 0.08 -11.03
N ARG A 6 -8.55 0.55 -11.85
CA ARG A 6 -9.79 -0.18 -12.14
C ARG A 6 -9.49 -1.57 -12.69
N ASN A 7 -8.60 -1.69 -13.67
CA ASN A 7 -8.28 -2.96 -14.30
C ASN A 7 -7.57 -3.92 -13.33
N LYS A 8 -6.70 -3.42 -12.45
CA LYS A 8 -6.09 -4.22 -11.38
C LYS A 8 -7.13 -4.79 -10.42
N ILE A 9 -8.11 -3.99 -10.02
CA ILE A 9 -9.20 -4.44 -9.14
C ILE A 9 -10.02 -5.55 -9.83
N ILE A 10 -10.40 -5.34 -11.10
CA ILE A 10 -11.15 -6.35 -11.88
C ILE A 10 -10.36 -7.66 -11.96
N ALA A 11 -9.06 -7.59 -12.24
CA ALA A 11 -8.20 -8.77 -12.30
C ALA A 11 -8.09 -9.49 -10.94
N ALA A 12 -8.17 -8.77 -9.82
CA ALA A 12 -8.08 -9.32 -8.48
C ALA A 12 -9.40 -9.92 -7.95
N MET A 13 -10.54 -9.72 -8.63
CA MET A 13 -11.87 -10.12 -8.12
C MET A 13 -11.97 -11.62 -7.80
N GLY A 14 -11.30 -12.49 -8.57
CA GLY A 14 -11.29 -13.93 -8.32
C GLY A 14 -10.59 -14.36 -7.04
N GLY A 15 -9.75 -13.50 -6.45
CA GLY A 15 -9.04 -13.74 -5.19
C GLY A 15 -9.78 -13.29 -3.94
N GLY A 16 -11.00 -12.77 -4.07
CA GLY A 16 -11.82 -12.29 -2.96
C GLY A 16 -11.37 -10.95 -2.37
N ALA A 17 -11.97 -10.58 -1.24
CA ALA A 17 -11.82 -9.25 -0.65
C ALA A 17 -10.38 -8.87 -0.30
N ILE A 18 -9.58 -9.82 0.18
CA ILE A 18 -8.16 -9.58 0.56
C ILE A 18 -7.33 -9.25 -0.69
N ALA A 19 -7.51 -10.00 -1.78
CA ALA A 19 -6.81 -9.74 -3.03
C ALA A 19 -7.18 -8.38 -3.63
N ILE A 20 -8.46 -8.00 -3.55
CA ILE A 20 -8.92 -6.68 -3.98
C ILE A 20 -8.27 -5.57 -3.14
N ALA A 21 -8.24 -5.71 -1.81
CA ALA A 21 -7.58 -4.74 -0.94
C ALA A 21 -6.09 -4.60 -1.25
N ALA A 22 -5.39 -5.72 -1.45
CA ALA A 22 -3.97 -5.70 -1.84
C ALA A 22 -3.75 -5.00 -3.19
N ALA A 23 -4.63 -5.23 -4.17
CA ALA A 23 -4.57 -4.56 -5.47
C ALA A 23 -4.85 -3.04 -5.39
N MET A 24 -5.60 -2.61 -4.38
CA MET A 24 -5.90 -1.20 -4.11
C MET A 24 -4.74 -0.47 -3.42
N LEU A 25 -4.09 -1.08 -2.43
CA LEU A 25 -2.97 -0.45 -1.71
C LEU A 25 -1.72 -0.34 -2.59
N GLY A 26 -1.29 -1.45 -3.20
CA GLY A 26 0.05 -1.57 -3.73
C GLY A 26 0.26 -1.14 -5.18
N GLY A 27 1.47 -0.63 -5.46
CA GLY A 27 1.99 -0.34 -6.79
C GLY A 27 1.93 1.14 -7.17
N HIS A 28 2.45 1.50 -8.34
CA HIS A 28 2.56 2.90 -8.76
C HIS A 28 1.21 3.63 -8.86
N ASP A 29 0.15 2.90 -9.25
CA ASP A 29 -1.23 3.41 -9.33
C ASP A 29 -2.07 3.10 -8.09
N GLY A 30 -1.45 2.65 -6.99
CA GLY A 30 -2.12 2.32 -5.75
C GLY A 30 -2.67 3.55 -5.02
N LEU A 31 -3.48 3.31 -3.99
CA LEU A 31 -4.01 4.37 -3.12
C LEU A 31 -2.98 4.85 -2.10
N GLU A 32 -1.99 4.03 -1.77
CA GLU A 32 -0.89 4.40 -0.90
C GLU A 32 0.39 4.68 -1.68
N GLY A 33 1.21 5.58 -1.15
CA GLY A 33 2.59 5.73 -1.60
C GLY A 33 3.45 4.60 -1.05
N ARG A 34 4.49 4.21 -1.80
CA ARG A 34 5.43 3.14 -1.38
C ARG A 34 6.82 3.70 -1.05
N ARG A 35 7.32 3.39 0.15
CA ARG A 35 8.72 3.67 0.53
C ARG A 35 9.37 2.47 1.22
N TYR A 36 10.42 1.93 0.63
CA TYR A 36 11.10 0.74 1.15
C TYR A 36 11.99 1.00 2.36
N VAL A 37 12.32 2.26 2.64
CA VAL A 37 13.10 2.67 3.81
C VAL A 37 12.16 3.32 4.81
N ALA A 38 12.29 2.95 6.08
CA ALA A 38 11.52 3.54 7.18
C ALA A 38 11.66 5.07 7.21
N TYR A 39 10.57 5.77 7.48
CA TYR A 39 10.53 7.23 7.64
C TYR A 39 9.55 7.62 8.74
N ARG A 40 9.69 8.85 9.24
CA ARG A 40 8.62 9.50 9.99
C ARG A 40 7.65 10.18 9.04
N ASP A 41 6.38 9.80 9.12
CA ASP A 41 5.31 10.47 8.39
C ASP A 41 4.96 11.84 9.02
N VAL A 42 3.97 12.51 8.45
CA VAL A 42 3.52 13.85 8.89
C VAL A 42 2.94 13.88 10.31
N ALA A 43 2.54 12.73 10.85
CA ALA A 43 2.07 12.57 12.22
C ALA A 43 3.19 12.16 13.19
N GLY A 44 4.43 11.99 12.70
CA GLY A 44 5.59 11.61 13.50
C GLY A 44 5.67 10.12 13.83
N VAL A 45 4.89 9.27 13.14
CA VAL A 45 4.90 7.81 13.31
C VAL A 45 5.92 7.21 12.34
N ILE A 46 6.63 6.17 12.78
CA ILE A 46 7.54 5.41 11.92
C ILE A 46 6.70 4.53 10.99
N THR A 47 6.88 4.73 9.68
CA THR A 47 6.07 4.15 8.61
C THR A 47 6.98 3.60 7.51
N VAL A 48 6.60 2.48 6.87
CA VAL A 48 7.35 1.85 5.77
C VAL A 48 6.43 1.11 4.80
N CYS A 49 6.95 0.72 3.64
CA CYS A 49 6.25 0.01 2.57
C CYS A 49 5.01 0.78 2.11
N ASP A 50 3.85 0.12 2.05
CA ASP A 50 2.54 0.69 1.78
C ASP A 50 1.88 1.02 3.14
N GLY A 51 2.31 2.13 3.76
CA GLY A 51 1.68 2.65 4.98
C GLY A 51 1.77 1.80 6.26
N TYR A 52 2.63 0.77 6.31
CA TYR A 52 2.77 -0.08 7.49
C TYR A 52 3.37 0.69 8.66
N THR A 53 2.71 0.62 9.81
CA THR A 53 3.15 1.20 11.09
C THR A 53 3.24 0.11 12.14
N GLY A 54 4.30 0.14 12.96
CA GLY A 54 4.57 -0.94 13.92
C GLY A 54 5.80 -0.67 14.77
N LYS A 55 5.85 -1.30 15.96
CA LYS A 55 6.99 -1.22 16.89
C LYS A 55 8.16 -2.10 16.44
N ASP A 56 7.89 -3.04 15.55
CA ASP A 56 8.80 -3.97 14.90
C ASP A 56 9.56 -3.35 13.72
N ILE A 57 9.21 -2.13 13.29
CA ILE A 57 9.92 -1.45 12.22
C ILE A 57 11.30 -1.02 12.71
N VAL A 58 12.34 -1.53 12.04
CA VAL A 58 13.73 -1.12 12.28
C VAL A 58 13.99 0.20 11.54
N PRO A 59 14.34 1.29 12.24
CA PRO A 59 14.72 2.54 11.58
C PRO A 59 15.97 2.34 10.73
N GLY A 60 15.97 2.98 9.54
CA GLY A 60 17.16 3.05 8.68
C GLY A 60 18.19 4.04 9.18
#